data_AF-A0A3D0C477-F1
#
_entry.id   AF-A0A3D0C477-F1
#
_cell.length_a   1.000
_cell.length_b   1.000
_cell.length_c   1.000
_cell.angle_alpha   90.00
_cell.angle_beta   90.00
_cell.angle_gamma   90.00
#
_symmetry.space_group_name_H-M   'P 1'
#
loop_
_entity.id
_entity.type
_entity.pdbx_description
1 polymer ?
#
loop_
_entity_poly.entity_id
_entity_poly.type
_entity_poly.pdbx_seq_one_letter_code
_entity_poly.pdbx_strand_id
1 'polypeptide(L)'
;MSRTLCPGCQRPKKACICTFIADIANDIHLLVLQHPSEVSQTKGTVALLAKSLQSCQVIVGENFDEEASFMQMREQYQLVLLYPGEQAQTLDKNVVMQLTTLEKTNLDA
;
A
#
# COMPACT_ATOMS: atom_id res chain seq x y z
N MET A 1 29.38 -19.12 -6.10
CA MET A 1 28.76 -19.25 -4.76
C MET A 1 27.37 -18.63 -4.80
N SER A 2 26.31 -19.43 -4.79
CA SER A 2 24.93 -18.93 -4.70
C SER A 2 24.75 -18.23 -3.34
N ARG A 3 24.26 -16.99 -3.36
CA ARG A 3 24.02 -16.25 -2.13
C ARG A 3 22.81 -16.87 -1.43
N THR A 4 22.95 -17.24 -0.16
CA THR A 4 21.79 -17.69 0.63
C THR A 4 20.81 -16.53 0.82
N LEU A 5 19.56 -16.74 0.41
CA LEU A 5 18.48 -15.77 0.55
C LEU A 5 17.73 -16.00 1.87
N CYS A 6 17.16 -14.94 2.42
CA CYS A 6 16.24 -15.02 3.55
C CYS A 6 14.91 -15.61 3.07
N PRO A 7 14.34 -16.64 3.73
CA PRO A 7 13.06 -17.20 3.32
C PRO A 7 11.89 -16.22 3.52
N GLY A 8 12.01 -15.26 4.44
CA GLY A 8 10.97 -14.27 4.73
C GLY A 8 10.89 -13.14 3.71
N CYS A 9 12.00 -12.43 3.48
CA CYS A 9 12.05 -11.26 2.59
C CYS A 9 12.78 -11.49 1.25
N GLN A 10 13.26 -12.71 0.98
CA GLN A 10 13.98 -13.12 -0.24
C GLN A 10 15.25 -12.32 -0.58
N ARG A 11 15.71 -11.46 0.34
CA ARG A 11 16.97 -10.70 0.22
C ARG A 11 18.17 -11.56 0.64
N PRO A 12 19.40 -11.28 0.15
CA PRO A 12 20.61 -11.91 0.68
C PRO A 12 20.66 -11.77 2.21
N LYS A 13 21.07 -12.83 2.94
CA LYS A 13 21.07 -12.82 4.42
C LYS A 13 21.70 -11.57 5.06
N LYS A 14 22.81 -11.07 4.49
CA LYS A 14 23.50 -9.85 4.97
C LYS A 14 22.69 -8.56 4.81
N ALA A 15 21.73 -8.54 3.90
CA ALA A 15 20.83 -7.41 3.61
C ALA A 15 19.38 -7.75 3.99
N CYS A 16 19.19 -8.71 4.90
CA CYS A 16 17.89 -9.09 5.41
C CYS A 16 17.27 -7.90 6.17
N ILE A 17 16.00 -7.62 5.89
CA ILE A 17 15.24 -6.54 6.53
C ILE A 17 14.17 -7.05 7.49
N CYS A 18 14.08 -8.37 7.71
CA CYS A 18 13.00 -8.94 8.53
C CYS A 18 13.01 -8.44 9.97
N THR A 19 14.17 -8.03 10.49
CA THR A 19 14.26 -7.42 11.83
C THR A 19 13.56 -6.07 11.95
N PHE A 20 13.22 -5.43 10.82
CA PHE A 20 12.52 -4.15 10.78
C PHE A 20 11.02 -4.32 10.51
N ILE A 21 10.55 -5.55 10.27
CA ILE A 21 9.11 -5.81 10.13
C ILE A 21 8.47 -5.59 11.50
N ALA A 22 7.41 -4.80 11.53
CA ALA A 22 6.58 -4.57 12.71
C ALA A 22 5.15 -4.96 12.38
N ASP A 23 4.46 -5.67 13.28
CA ASP A 23 3.04 -5.95 13.10
C ASP A 23 2.23 -4.70 13.45
N ILE A 24 1.57 -4.13 12.45
CA ILE A 24 0.83 -2.88 12.54
C ILE A 24 -0.61 -3.18 12.10
N ALA A 25 -1.52 -3.19 13.07
CA ALA A 25 -2.96 -3.19 12.82
C ALA A 25 -3.36 -1.80 12.30
N ASN A 26 -3.48 -1.66 10.98
CA ASN A 26 -3.88 -0.41 10.34
C ASN A 26 -5.37 -0.43 9.97
N ASP A 27 -6.08 0.62 10.37
CA ASP A 27 -7.51 0.77 10.06
C ASP A 27 -7.78 1.15 8.60
N ILE A 28 -6.86 1.90 7.98
CA ILE A 28 -6.96 2.33 6.59
C ILE A 28 -6.34 1.26 5.69
N HIS A 29 -7.10 0.73 4.75
CA HIS A 29 -6.58 -0.21 3.77
C HIS A 29 -5.58 0.48 2.85
N LEU A 30 -4.34 -0.01 2.79
CA LEU A 30 -3.30 0.56 1.94
C LEU A 30 -3.21 -0.19 0.62
N LEU A 31 -3.43 0.51 -0.49
CA LEU A 31 -3.18 0.01 -1.83
C LEU A 31 -1.89 0.59 -2.41
N VAL A 32 -0.98 -0.27 -2.85
CA VAL A 32 0.25 0.11 -3.55
C VAL A 32 0.17 -0.32 -5.01
N LEU A 33 0.24 0.64 -5.92
CA LEU A 33 0.39 0.40 -7.35
C LEU A 33 1.88 0.45 -7.68
N GLN A 34 2.46 -0.69 -8.06
CA GLN A 34 3.90 -0.84 -8.25
C GLN A 34 4.24 -1.12 -9.71
N HIS A 35 5.16 -0.36 -10.29
CA HIS A 35 5.64 -0.62 -11.63
C HIS A 35 6.52 -1.90 -11.67
N PRO A 36 6.46 -2.75 -12.71
CA PRO A 36 7.24 -3.99 -12.79
C PRO A 36 8.76 -3.79 -12.61
N SER A 37 9.30 -2.67 -13.09
CA SER A 37 10.72 -2.32 -12.92
C SER A 37 11.15 -2.07 -11.47
N GLU A 38 10.20 -1.82 -10.57
CA GLU A 38 10.44 -1.57 -9.15
C GLU A 38 10.47 -2.85 -8.31
N VAL A 39 9.81 -3.93 -8.75
CA VAL A 39 9.66 -5.17 -7.98
C VAL A 39 11.01 -5.79 -7.61
N SER A 40 11.96 -5.75 -8.55
CA SER A 40 13.31 -6.32 -8.36
C SER A 40 14.28 -5.35 -7.68
N GLN A 41 13.85 -4.13 -7.35
CA GLN A 41 14.75 -3.12 -6.78
C GLN A 41 15.13 -3.49 -5.36
N THR A 42 16.44 -3.66 -5.15
CA THR A 42 16.99 -4.01 -3.83
C THR A 42 16.75 -2.88 -2.81
N LYS A 43 16.39 -1.67 -3.22
CA LYS A 43 16.04 -0.56 -2.31
C LYS A 43 14.52 -0.43 -2.06
N GLY A 44 13.69 -1.27 -2.68
CA GLY A 44 12.24 -1.20 -2.54
C GLY A 44 11.77 -1.42 -1.10
N THR A 45 10.99 -0.48 -0.57
CA THR A 45 10.39 -0.50 0.77
C THR A 45 9.04 -1.22 0.80
N VAL A 46 8.40 -1.43 -0.36
CA VAL A 46 7.09 -2.09 -0.49
C VAL A 46 7.07 -3.46 0.19
N ALA A 47 8.12 -4.27 0.04
CA ALA A 47 8.20 -5.59 0.69
C ALA A 47 8.25 -5.52 2.23
N LEU A 48 8.79 -4.43 2.80
CA LEU A 48 8.78 -4.21 4.24
C LEU A 48 7.37 -3.78 4.69
N LEU A 49 6.80 -2.82 3.97
CA LEU A 49 5.49 -2.25 4.23
C LEU A 49 4.38 -3.31 4.19
N ALA A 50 4.31 -4.07 3.09
CA ALA A 50 3.31 -5.12 2.88
C ALA A 50 3.45 -6.30 3.87
N LYS A 51 4.60 -6.47 4.51
CA LYS A 51 4.80 -7.46 5.58
C LYS A 51 4.52 -6.93 6.98
N SER A 52 4.42 -5.61 7.11
CA SER A 52 4.23 -4.95 8.40
C SER A 52 2.76 -4.59 8.65
N LEU A 53 2.04 -4.19 7.60
CA LEU A 53 0.63 -3.80 7.69
C LEU A 53 -0.29 -5.02 7.59
N GLN A 54 -1.32 -5.08 8.43
CA GLN A 54 -2.35 -6.12 8.37
C GLN A 54 -3.27 -5.97 7.16
N SER A 55 -3.53 -4.72 6.75
CA SER A 55 -4.40 -4.38 5.62
C SER A 55 -3.59 -3.66 4.53
N CYS A 56 -2.90 -4.43 3.68
CA CYS A 56 -2.11 -3.89 2.57
C CYS A 56 -2.21 -4.79 1.34
N GLN A 57 -2.51 -4.18 0.19
CA GLN A 57 -2.51 -4.84 -1.11
C GLN A 57 -1.49 -4.19 -2.04
N VAL A 58 -0.76 -5.01 -2.80
CA VAL A 58 0.19 -4.54 -3.82
C VAL A 58 -0.25 -5.10 -5.17
N ILE A 59 -0.51 -4.21 -6.12
CA ILE A 59 -0.81 -4.55 -7.52
C ILE A 59 0.41 -4.16 -8.36
N VAL A 60 0.94 -5.10 -9.14
CA VAL A 60 2.09 -4.86 -10.02
C VAL A 60 1.59 -4.71 -11.46
N GLY A 61 1.89 -3.58 -12.09
CA GLY A 61 1.43 -3.31 -13.46
C GLY A 61 1.89 -1.96 -14.00
N GLU A 62 1.63 -1.72 -15.28
CA GLU A 62 1.88 -0.44 -15.95
C GLU A 62 0.59 0.32 -16.22
N ASN A 63 -0.50 -0.41 -16.47
CA ASN A 63 -1.86 0.10 -16.62
C ASN A 63 -2.76 -0.61 -15.60
N PHE A 64 -3.57 0.16 -14.88
CA PHE A 64 -4.47 -0.34 -13.82
C PHE A 64 -5.94 -0.08 -14.13
N ASP A 65 -6.27 0.51 -15.29
CA ASP A 65 -7.63 0.93 -15.63
C ASP A 65 -8.60 -0.26 -15.72
N GLU A 66 -8.11 -1.43 -16.13
CA GLU A 66 -8.87 -2.67 -16.28
C GLU A 66 -8.55 -3.72 -15.19
N GLU A 67 -7.73 -3.37 -14.20
CA GLU A 67 -7.35 -4.29 -13.13
C GLU A 67 -8.54 -4.55 -12.21
N ALA A 68 -9.11 -5.76 -12.26
CA ALA A 68 -10.30 -6.13 -11.49
C ALA A 68 -10.12 -5.89 -9.98
N SER A 69 -8.92 -6.13 -9.47
CA SER A 69 -8.60 -5.89 -8.06
C SER A 69 -8.55 -4.40 -7.70
N PHE A 70 -8.17 -3.53 -8.64
CA PHE A 70 -8.25 -2.09 -8.48
C PHE A 70 -9.70 -1.60 -8.56
N MET A 71 -10.49 -2.10 -9.52
CA MET A 71 -11.91 -1.78 -9.64
C MET A 71 -12.68 -2.13 -8.36
N GLN A 72 -12.46 -3.33 -7.82
CA GLN A 72 -13.07 -3.76 -6.58
C GLN A 72 -12.73 -2.82 -5.40
N MET A 73 -11.49 -2.32 -5.34
CA MET A 73 -11.10 -1.35 -4.31
C MET A 73 -11.84 -0.02 -4.45
N ARG A 74 -12.15 0.44 -5.68
CA ARG A 74 -12.93 1.67 -5.90
C ARG A 74 -14.39 1.53 -5.47
N GLU A 75 -14.94 0.31 -5.54
CA GLU A 75 -16.31 0.02 -5.11
C GLU A 75 -16.42 -0.13 -3.59
N GLN A 76 -15.38 -0.70 -2.96
CA GLN A 76 -15.38 -1.00 -1.53
C GLN A 76 -14.89 0.16 -0.65
N TYR A 77 -14.07 1.05 -1.19
CA TYR A 77 -13.41 2.11 -0.42
C TYR A 77 -13.43 3.44 -1.15
N GLN A 78 -13.51 4.52 -0.38
CA GLN A 78 -13.14 5.84 -0.88
C GLN A 78 -11.62 5.94 -1.07
N LEU A 79 -11.16 5.89 -2.32
CA LEU A 79 -9.74 5.99 -2.63
C LEU A 79 -9.21 7.42 -2.52
N VAL A 80 -8.06 7.55 -1.86
CA VAL A 80 -7.33 8.82 -1.70
C VAL A 80 -5.87 8.60 -2.04
N LEU A 81 -5.27 9.55 -2.78
CA LEU A 81 -3.85 9.53 -3.10
C LEU A 81 -3.06 10.31 -2.05
N LEU A 82 -2.21 9.62 -1.31
CA LEU A 82 -1.24 10.26 -0.41
C LEU A 82 0.02 10.62 -1.20
N TYR A 83 0.10 11.87 -1.65
CA TYR A 83 1.25 12.37 -2.42
C TYR A 83 1.55 13.83 -2.11
N PRO A 84 2.83 14.23 -1.98
CA PRO A 84 3.19 15.63 -1.83
C PRO A 84 2.99 16.39 -3.15
N GLY A 85 2.19 17.45 -3.14
CA GLY A 85 1.97 18.28 -4.33
C GLY A 85 1.49 19.68 -3.94
N GLU A 86 1.58 20.63 -4.87
CA GLU A 86 1.18 22.02 -4.63
C GLU A 86 -0.31 22.15 -4.28
N GLN A 87 -1.13 21.25 -4.82
CA GLN A 87 -2.57 21.16 -4.56
C GLN A 87 -2.92 20.10 -3.51
N ALA A 88 -1.92 19.51 -2.84
CA ALA A 88 -2.17 18.50 -1.82
C ALA A 88 -2.83 19.13 -0.60
N GLN A 89 -3.92 18.53 -0.14
CA GLN A 89 -4.53 18.88 1.13
C GLN A 89 -3.75 18.22 2.26
N THR A 90 -3.45 18.98 3.33
CA THR A 90 -2.84 18.40 4.53
C THR A 90 -3.84 17.45 5.20
N LEU A 91 -3.38 16.23 5.49
CA LEU A 91 -4.19 15.24 6.19
C LEU A 91 -4.19 15.52 7.70
N ASP A 92 -5.16 16.31 8.16
CA ASP A 92 -5.43 16.52 9.57
C ASP A 92 -6.63 15.69 10.06
N LYS A 93 -6.91 15.73 11.38
CA LYS A 93 -7.99 14.94 11.98
C LYS A 93 -9.37 15.23 11.38
N ASN A 94 -9.65 16.47 10.98
CA ASN A 94 -10.95 16.84 10.43
C ASN A 94 -11.11 16.26 9.02
N VAL A 95 -10.07 16.36 8.19
CA VAL A 95 -10.07 15.78 6.85
C VAL A 95 -10.22 14.27 6.92
N VAL A 96 -9.50 13.59 7.82
CA VAL A 96 -9.65 12.14 8.03
C VAL A 96 -11.08 11.79 8.44
N MET A 97 -11.68 12.54 9.38
CA MET A 97 -13.07 12.31 9.77
C MET A 97 -14.04 12.51 8.60
N GLN A 98 -13.85 13.53 7.75
CA GLN A 98 -14.70 13.72 6.57
C GLN A 98 -14.58 12.56 5.58
N LEU A 99 -13.36 12.15 5.23
CA LEU A 99 -13.10 11.05 4.30
C LEU A 99 -13.65 9.71 4.79
N THR A 100 -13.74 9.51 6.11
CA THR A 100 -14.24 8.28 6.73
C THR A 100 -15.74 8.33 7.07
N THR A 101 -16.38 9.50 7.03
CA THR A 101 -17.82 9.67 7.36
C THR A 101 -18.71 9.82 6.12
N LEU A 102 -18.14 10.16 4.96
CA LEU A 102 -18.86 10.31 3.68
C LEU A 102 -19.59 9.04 3.22
N GLU A 103 -19.28 7.88 3.78
CA GLU A 103 -19.97 6.60 3.51
C GLU A 103 -21.42 6.54 4.04
N LYS A 104 -21.83 7.42 4.97
CA LYS A 104 -23.19 7.37 5.54
C LYS A 104 -24.25 8.15 4.78
N THR A 105 -23.89 9.01 3.82
CA THR A 105 -24.86 9.92 3.17
C THR A 105 -25.36 9.43 1.82
N ASN A 106 -24.78 8.36 1.26
CA ASN A 106 -25.15 7.83 -0.07
C ASN A 106 -25.84 6.44 -0.03
N LEU A 107 -26.24 5.95 1.14
CA LEU A 107 -27.06 4.72 1.27
C LEU A 107 -28.53 4.99 1.64
N ASP A 108 -28.94 6.25 1.81
CA ASP A 108 -30.31 6.64 2.18
C ASP A 108 -31.00 7.53 1.10
N ALA A 109 -30.72 7.30 -0.19
CA ALA A 109 -31.42 7.95 -1.31
C ALA A 109 -31.85 6.93 -2.37
#